data_AF-A0A8T2PYZ8-F1
#
_entry.id   AF-A0A8T2PYZ8-F1
#
_cell.length_a   1.000
_cell.length_b   1.000
_cell.length_c   1.000
_cell.angle_alpha   90.00
_cell.angle_beta   90.00
_cell.angle_gamma   90.00
#
_symmetry.space_group_name_H-M   'P 1'
#
loop_
_entity.id
_entity.type
_entity.pdbx_description
1 polymer ?
#
loop_
_entity_poly.entity_id
_entity_poly.type
_entity_poly.pdbx_seq_one_letter_code
_entity_poly.pdbx_strand_id
1 'polypeptide(L)'
;MGHVIMASSAPFFWSWASDAMNSRLLKLIAIGYFHEADAQNFFRMHLLPKYDGSLPEGSLSDDVWNTVYEVTGGSPYLLKAVASDAVELGSWKDATQAMVSSISQDLRHTFLNLSPKCDMTYLEGIIGAIVDSGGHVAFDKVIDYVFAGDELTAREKIEMLAEKNVIHTRLWTQGLKYMDVADRQEDDSLFIMAADPAHYAAMKELYPAWFATVQLTTGKKKNEYRWD
;
A
#
# COMPACT_ATOMS: atom_id res chain seq x y z
N MET A 1 2.19 -35.70 -19.12
CA MET A 1 2.02 -34.24 -19.35
C MET A 1 2.52 -33.52 -18.11
N GLY A 2 3.43 -32.57 -18.26
CA GLY A 2 3.91 -31.74 -17.16
C GLY A 2 3.08 -30.47 -17.07
N HIS A 3 2.67 -30.09 -15.85
CA HIS A 3 2.12 -28.76 -15.59
C HIS A 3 3.26 -27.87 -15.10
N VAL A 4 3.32 -26.63 -15.60
CA VAL A 4 4.27 -25.62 -15.13
C VAL A 4 3.50 -24.58 -14.34
N ILE A 5 3.95 -24.31 -13.11
CA ILE A 5 3.44 -23.22 -12.28
C ILE A 5 4.46 -22.09 -12.35
N MET A 6 4.00 -20.91 -12.74
CA MET A 6 4.78 -19.68 -12.71
C MET A 6 4.11 -18.72 -11.74
N ALA A 7 4.89 -18.15 -10.82
CA ALA A 7 4.43 -17.13 -9.88
C ALA A 7 5.31 -15.90 -10.05
N SER A 8 4.69 -14.73 -10.19
CA SER A 8 5.38 -13.45 -10.33
C SER A 8 4.57 -12.35 -9.67
N SER A 9 5.26 -11.43 -9.01
CA SER A 9 4.70 -10.17 -8.50
C SER A 9 4.87 -9.00 -9.48
N ALA A 10 5.54 -9.23 -10.61
CA ALA A 10 5.90 -8.16 -11.54
C ALA A 10 4.69 -7.70 -12.38
N PRO A 11 4.41 -6.39 -12.48
CA PRO A 11 3.28 -5.87 -13.25
C PRO A 11 3.31 -6.28 -14.74
N PHE A 12 4.50 -6.33 -15.36
CA PHE A 12 4.63 -6.75 -16.77
C PHE A 12 4.20 -8.21 -16.99
N PHE A 13 4.29 -9.07 -15.96
CA PHE A 13 3.88 -10.46 -16.04
C PHE A 13 2.36 -10.57 -16.24
N TRP A 14 1.58 -9.66 -15.64
CA TRP A 14 0.13 -9.62 -15.83
C TRP A 14 -0.26 -9.21 -17.24
N SER A 15 0.38 -8.18 -17.79
CA SER A 15 0.15 -7.75 -19.18
C SER A 15 0.49 -8.88 -20.16
N TRP A 16 1.69 -9.47 -20.04
CA TRP A 16 2.11 -10.60 -20.87
C TRP A 16 1.20 -11.82 -20.70
N ALA A 17 0.82 -12.16 -19.46
CA ALA A 17 -0.03 -13.32 -19.19
C ALA A 17 -1.45 -13.12 -19.70
N SER A 18 -1.99 -11.90 -19.66
CA SER A 18 -3.31 -11.57 -20.21
C SER A 18 -3.35 -11.79 -21.73
N ASP A 19 -2.32 -11.33 -22.45
CA ASP A 19 -2.19 -11.59 -23.90
C ASP A 19 -2.09 -13.09 -24.21
N ALA A 20 -1.34 -13.83 -23.37
CA ALA A 20 -1.21 -15.27 -23.49
C ALA A 20 -2.49 -16.04 -23.07
N MET A 21 -3.35 -15.49 -22.21
CA MET A 21 -4.65 -16.11 -21.85
C MET A 21 -5.59 -16.20 -23.05
N ASN A 22 -5.54 -15.24 -23.98
CA ASN A 22 -6.31 -15.29 -25.23
C ASN A 22 -6.00 -16.54 -26.07
N SER A 23 -4.84 -17.17 -25.87
CA SER A 23 -4.45 -18.42 -26.53
C SER A 23 -4.98 -19.71 -25.87
N ARG A 24 -5.69 -19.61 -24.72
CA ARG A 24 -6.19 -20.75 -23.91
C ARG A 24 -5.11 -21.71 -23.38
N LEU A 25 -3.83 -21.33 -23.45
CA LEU A 25 -2.70 -22.15 -22.98
C LEU A 25 -2.41 -21.98 -21.48
N LEU A 26 -2.94 -20.93 -20.85
CA LEU A 26 -2.63 -20.56 -19.47
C LEU A 26 -3.90 -20.35 -18.66
N LYS A 27 -3.85 -20.78 -17.39
CA LYS A 27 -4.81 -20.40 -16.35
C LYS A 27 -4.11 -19.41 -15.42
N LEU A 28 -4.64 -18.20 -15.32
CA LEU A 28 -4.14 -17.18 -14.42
C LEU A 28 -4.91 -17.24 -13.11
N ILE A 29 -4.20 -17.14 -11.99
CA ILE A 29 -4.78 -17.07 -10.65
C ILE A 29 -4.17 -15.85 -9.99
N ALA A 30 -5.00 -14.84 -9.71
CA ALA A 30 -4.60 -13.72 -8.87
C ALA A 30 -4.58 -14.20 -7.42
N ILE A 31 -3.46 -13.99 -6.74
CA ILE A 31 -3.37 -14.18 -5.29
C ILE A 31 -3.25 -12.79 -4.68
N GLY A 32 -4.33 -12.36 -4.05
CA GLY A 32 -4.41 -11.11 -3.31
C GLY A 32 -4.02 -11.28 -1.85
N TYR A 33 -4.22 -10.21 -1.08
CA TYR A 33 -4.18 -10.27 0.37
C TYR A 33 -5.48 -10.88 0.92
N PHE A 34 -5.44 -11.37 2.16
CA PHE A 34 -6.63 -11.88 2.82
C PHE A 34 -7.60 -10.74 3.11
N HIS A 35 -8.90 -10.99 2.95
CA HIS A 35 -9.92 -10.13 3.55
C HIS A 35 -9.85 -10.22 5.08
N GLU A 36 -10.39 -9.23 5.77
CA GLU A 36 -10.26 -9.08 7.22
C GLU A 36 -10.60 -10.35 8.00
N ALA A 37 -11.75 -10.96 7.74
CA ALA A 37 -12.17 -12.18 8.41
C ALA A 37 -11.22 -13.36 8.15
N ASP A 38 -10.75 -13.51 6.90
CA ASP A 38 -9.81 -14.57 6.51
C ASP A 38 -8.42 -14.32 7.10
N ALA A 39 -7.99 -13.06 7.15
CA ALA A 39 -6.75 -12.63 7.78
C ALA A 39 -6.79 -12.93 9.27
N GLN A 40 -7.90 -12.63 9.95
CA GLN A 40 -8.09 -12.88 11.38
C GLN A 40 -8.06 -14.39 11.66
N ASN A 41 -8.74 -15.17 10.84
CA ASN A 41 -8.74 -16.62 10.94
C ASN A 41 -7.34 -17.19 10.70
N PHE A 42 -6.65 -16.76 9.64
CA PHE A 42 -5.28 -17.16 9.36
C PHE A 42 -4.35 -16.82 10.53
N PHE A 43 -4.47 -15.61 11.08
CA PHE A 43 -3.69 -15.14 12.22
C PHE A 43 -3.89 -16.02 13.44
N ARG A 44 -5.16 -16.25 13.82
CA ARG A 44 -5.54 -17.05 15.00
C ARG A 44 -5.15 -18.51 14.86
N MET A 45 -5.30 -19.10 13.67
CA MET A 45 -5.09 -20.53 13.45
C MET A 45 -3.65 -20.92 13.12
N HIS A 46 -2.86 -20.00 12.55
CA HIS A 46 -1.54 -20.35 12.00
C HIS A 46 -0.38 -19.53 12.52
N LEU A 47 -0.63 -18.31 13.02
CA LEU A 47 0.42 -17.47 13.58
C LEU A 47 0.43 -17.56 15.11
N LEU A 48 -0.68 -17.29 15.79
CA LEU A 48 -0.74 -17.33 17.26
C LEU A 48 -0.22 -18.63 17.88
N PRO A 49 -0.56 -19.85 17.38
CA PRO A 49 -0.10 -21.09 18.00
C PRO A 49 1.43 -21.29 17.96
N LYS A 50 2.15 -20.56 17.09
CA LYS A 50 3.61 -20.61 17.01
C LYS A 50 4.30 -19.83 18.13
N TYR A 51 3.55 -18.97 18.81
CA TYR A 51 4.04 -18.06 19.83
C TYR A 51 3.39 -18.32 21.20
N ASP A 52 2.70 -19.46 21.33
CA ASP A 52 1.99 -19.84 22.54
C ASP A 52 2.95 -19.83 23.76
N GLY A 53 2.58 -19.05 24.78
CA GLY A 53 3.41 -18.78 25.97
C GLY A 53 4.32 -17.55 25.91
N SER A 54 4.41 -16.83 24.78
CA SER A 54 5.20 -15.59 24.63
C SER A 54 4.41 -14.41 24.06
N LEU A 55 3.09 -14.57 23.92
CA LEU A 55 2.20 -13.52 23.44
C LEU A 55 1.93 -12.49 24.55
N PRO A 56 1.71 -11.21 24.18
CA PRO A 56 1.25 -10.19 25.11
C PRO A 56 0.01 -10.66 25.88
N GLU A 57 -0.07 -10.38 27.19
CA GLU A 57 -1.28 -10.67 27.97
C GLU A 57 -2.48 -9.90 27.40
N GLY A 58 -3.52 -10.64 27.00
CA GLY A 58 -4.69 -10.10 26.33
C GLY A 58 -4.93 -10.84 25.02
N SER A 59 -6.03 -11.60 24.97
CA SER A 59 -6.58 -12.09 23.71
C SER A 59 -6.62 -10.96 22.68
N LEU A 60 -6.38 -11.27 21.40
CA LEU A 60 -6.60 -10.33 20.29
C LEU A 60 -8.06 -9.85 20.32
N SER A 61 -8.33 -8.78 21.07
CA SER A 61 -9.63 -8.12 21.08
C SER A 61 -9.90 -7.54 19.71
N ASP A 62 -11.16 -7.27 19.41
CA ASP A 62 -11.53 -6.72 18.11
C ASP A 62 -10.82 -5.38 17.85
N ASP A 63 -10.64 -4.53 18.87
CA ASP A 63 -9.91 -3.27 18.76
C ASP A 63 -8.42 -3.46 18.40
N VAL A 64 -7.76 -4.42 19.04
CA VAL A 64 -6.36 -4.77 18.75
C VAL A 64 -6.24 -5.36 17.35
N TRP A 65 -7.19 -6.22 16.97
CA TRP A 65 -7.24 -6.79 15.63
C TRP A 65 -7.40 -5.73 14.56
N ASN A 66 -8.32 -4.79 14.74
CA ASN A 66 -8.56 -3.70 13.80
C ASN A 66 -7.27 -2.87 13.59
N THR A 67 -6.50 -2.63 14.65
CA THR A 67 -5.22 -1.91 14.58
C THR A 67 -4.18 -2.72 13.80
N VAL A 68 -4.06 -4.03 14.08
CA VAL A 68 -3.16 -4.94 13.35
C VAL A 68 -3.55 -5.03 11.88
N TYR A 69 -4.84 -5.18 11.59
CA TYR A 69 -5.35 -5.30 10.23
C TYR A 69 -5.19 -4.00 9.44
N GLU A 70 -5.39 -2.83 10.06
CA GLU A 70 -5.18 -1.53 9.42
C GLU A 70 -3.74 -1.37 8.88
N VAL A 71 -2.74 -1.88 9.61
CA VAL A 71 -1.32 -1.82 9.22
C VAL A 71 -0.93 -2.95 8.27
N THR A 72 -1.53 -4.13 8.42
CA THR A 72 -1.09 -5.33 7.69
C THR A 72 -1.94 -5.65 6.46
N GLY A 73 -3.15 -5.11 6.36
CA GLY A 73 -4.14 -5.26 5.28
C GLY A 73 -4.30 -6.70 4.78
N GLY A 74 -4.20 -7.68 5.68
CA GLY A 74 -4.31 -9.10 5.34
C GLY A 74 -3.10 -9.71 4.62
N SER A 75 -1.99 -8.99 4.50
CA SER A 75 -0.73 -9.52 3.97
C SER A 75 -0.15 -10.58 4.91
N PRO A 76 0.00 -11.84 4.47
CA PRO A 76 0.56 -12.90 5.32
C PRO A 76 1.97 -12.58 5.82
N TYR A 77 2.74 -11.86 4.99
CA TYR A 77 4.09 -11.42 5.34
C TYR A 77 4.06 -10.38 6.48
N LEU A 78 3.24 -9.33 6.34
CA LEU A 78 3.14 -8.27 7.35
C LEU A 78 2.50 -8.78 8.65
N LEU A 79 1.47 -9.63 8.55
CA LEU A 79 0.87 -10.30 9.70
C LEU A 79 1.91 -11.11 10.48
N LYS A 80 2.78 -11.85 9.79
CA LYS A 80 3.87 -12.59 10.44
C LYS A 80 4.90 -11.67 11.08
N ALA A 81 5.27 -10.57 10.41
CA ALA A 81 6.22 -9.60 10.95
C ALA A 81 5.69 -8.94 12.23
N VAL A 82 4.46 -8.41 12.21
CA VAL A 82 3.82 -7.85 13.42
C VAL A 82 3.72 -8.88 14.54
N ALA A 83 3.39 -10.13 14.24
CA ALA A 83 3.35 -11.20 15.25
C ALA A 83 4.72 -11.46 15.91
N SER A 84 5.79 -11.44 15.12
CA SER A 84 7.15 -11.58 15.64
C SER A 84 7.51 -10.40 16.55
N ASP A 85 7.29 -9.18 16.08
CA ASP A 85 7.62 -7.96 16.81
C ASP A 85 6.80 -7.85 18.11
N ALA A 86 5.53 -8.27 18.09
CA ALA A 86 4.67 -8.23 19.26
C ALA A 86 5.14 -9.18 20.36
N VAL A 87 5.76 -10.30 20.01
CA VAL A 87 6.37 -11.23 20.96
C VAL A 87 7.64 -10.63 21.56
N GLU A 88 8.47 -10.01 20.74
CA GLU A 88 9.70 -9.37 21.21
C GLU A 88 9.44 -8.15 22.11
N LEU A 89 8.42 -7.35 21.76
CA LEU A 89 8.05 -6.12 22.47
C LEU A 89 7.05 -6.35 23.60
N GLY A 90 6.39 -7.51 23.64
CA GLY A 90 5.32 -7.80 24.59
C GLY A 90 4.06 -6.95 24.38
N SER A 91 3.84 -6.39 23.19
CA SER A 91 2.73 -5.47 22.90
C SER A 91 2.39 -5.43 21.41
N TRP A 92 1.13 -5.74 21.08
CA TRP A 92 0.60 -5.64 19.71
C TRP A 92 0.64 -4.21 19.17
N LYS A 93 0.28 -3.25 20.02
CA LYS A 93 0.26 -1.84 19.69
C LYS A 93 1.67 -1.36 19.36
N ASP A 94 2.65 -1.69 20.19
CA ASP A 94 4.02 -1.24 19.99
C ASP A 94 4.64 -1.90 18.76
N ALA A 95 4.32 -3.16 18.47
CA ALA A 95 4.72 -3.84 17.24
C ALA A 95 4.15 -3.17 15.98
N THR A 96 2.85 -2.88 15.97
CA THR A 96 2.24 -2.15 14.83
C THR A 96 2.84 -0.76 14.66
N GLN A 97 3.06 -0.03 15.76
CA GLN A 97 3.66 1.30 15.71
C GLN A 97 5.12 1.26 15.25
N ALA A 98 5.92 0.29 15.73
CA ALA A 98 7.30 0.12 15.32
C ALA A 98 7.42 -0.13 13.81
N MET A 99 6.55 -0.98 13.25
CA MET A 99 6.48 -1.23 11.82
C MET A 99 6.17 0.05 11.03
N VAL A 100 5.10 0.78 11.42
CA VAL A 100 4.71 2.02 10.75
C VAL A 100 5.80 3.08 10.85
N SER A 101 6.44 3.24 12.01
CA SER A 101 7.51 4.21 12.21
C SER A 101 8.77 3.87 11.43
N SER A 102 9.15 2.59 11.32
CA SER A 102 10.28 2.15 10.49
C SER A 102 10.05 2.50 9.03
N ILE A 103 8.88 2.15 8.48
CA ILE A 103 8.55 2.44 7.08
C ILE A 103 8.42 3.96 6.87
N SER A 104 7.86 4.69 7.83
CA SER A 104 7.79 6.15 7.79
C SER A 104 9.18 6.79 7.71
N GLN A 105 10.16 6.25 8.43
CA GLN A 105 11.55 6.70 8.37
C GLN A 105 12.19 6.38 7.01
N ASP A 106 11.94 5.19 6.46
CA ASP A 106 12.45 4.79 5.14
C ASP A 106 11.83 5.63 4.02
N LEU A 107 10.53 5.91 4.08
CA LEU A 107 9.85 6.84 3.19
C LEU A 107 10.43 8.25 3.32
N ARG A 108 10.70 8.71 4.55
CA ARG A 108 11.37 9.99 4.79
C ARG A 108 12.70 10.08 4.07
N HIS A 109 13.54 9.08 4.25
CA HIS A 109 14.85 9.02 3.60
C HIS A 109 14.72 8.96 2.07
N THR A 110 13.78 8.16 1.57
CA THR A 110 13.51 8.01 0.14
C THR A 110 13.08 9.33 -0.49
N PHE A 111 12.13 10.06 0.10
CA PHE A 111 11.69 11.35 -0.44
C PHE A 111 12.79 12.41 -0.39
N LEU A 112 13.60 12.45 0.67
CA LEU A 112 14.76 13.34 0.72
C LEU A 112 15.75 13.07 -0.42
N ASN A 113 16.00 11.78 -0.72
CA ASN A 113 16.87 11.37 -1.82
C ASN A 113 16.26 11.66 -3.20
N LEU A 114 14.93 11.67 -3.32
CA LEU A 114 14.21 12.00 -4.55
C LEU A 114 14.04 13.50 -4.77
N SER A 115 14.07 14.31 -3.71
CA SER A 115 13.83 15.77 -3.77
C SER A 115 14.67 16.54 -4.82
N PRO A 116 15.92 16.16 -5.15
CA PRO A 116 16.66 16.86 -6.22
C PRO A 116 16.13 16.58 -7.63
N LYS A 117 15.30 15.54 -7.81
CA LYS A 117 14.79 15.06 -9.11
C LYS A 117 13.26 15.15 -9.23
N CYS A 118 12.58 15.30 -8.10
CA CYS A 118 11.13 15.40 -8.00
C CYS A 118 10.78 16.53 -7.05
N ASP A 119 10.08 17.55 -7.57
CA ASP A 119 9.54 18.63 -6.74
C ASP A 119 8.67 18.03 -5.63
N MET A 120 8.91 18.46 -4.38
CA MET A 120 8.16 17.99 -3.22
C MET A 120 6.64 18.22 -3.36
N THR A 121 6.22 19.19 -4.16
CA THR A 121 4.80 19.45 -4.47
C THR A 121 4.16 18.29 -5.23
N TYR A 122 4.91 17.64 -6.14
CA TYR A 122 4.41 16.47 -6.86
C TYR A 122 4.35 15.24 -5.95
N LEU A 123 5.38 15.04 -5.12
CA LEU A 123 5.38 13.98 -4.11
C LEU A 123 4.20 14.15 -3.14
N GLU A 124 3.95 15.38 -2.67
CA GLU A 124 2.80 15.73 -1.84
C GLU A 124 1.48 15.39 -2.53
N GLY A 125 1.30 15.84 -3.76
CA GLY A 125 0.06 15.62 -4.50
C GLY A 125 -0.24 14.14 -4.72
N ILE A 126 0.77 13.34 -5.09
CA ILE A 126 0.60 11.90 -5.32
C ILE A 126 0.26 11.19 -4.00
N ILE A 127 1.05 11.41 -2.94
CA ILE A 127 0.83 10.73 -1.66
C ILE A 127 -0.51 11.17 -1.04
N GLY A 128 -0.86 12.45 -1.13
CA GLY A 128 -2.15 12.95 -0.68
C GLY A 128 -3.31 12.31 -1.43
N ALA A 129 -3.23 12.22 -2.76
CA ALA A 129 -4.24 11.55 -3.58
C ALA A 129 -4.47 10.08 -3.17
N ILE A 130 -3.38 9.34 -2.88
CA ILE A 130 -3.44 7.96 -2.39
C ILE A 130 -4.07 7.91 -0.99
N VAL A 131 -3.66 8.79 -0.07
CA VAL A 131 -4.16 8.84 1.32
C VAL A 131 -5.65 9.15 1.35
N ASP A 132 -6.05 10.23 0.68
CA ASP A 132 -7.41 10.75 0.66
C ASP A 132 -8.38 9.78 -0.05
N SER A 133 -7.87 8.96 -0.99
CA SER A 133 -8.66 7.96 -1.74
C SER A 133 -8.62 6.54 -1.12
N GLY A 134 -8.15 6.39 0.12
CA GLY A 134 -8.20 5.08 0.80
C GLY A 134 -7.14 4.08 0.35
N GLY A 135 -5.97 4.55 -0.12
CA GLY A 135 -4.80 3.72 -0.44
C GLY A 135 -4.58 3.42 -1.92
N HIS A 136 -5.46 3.92 -2.79
CA HIS A 136 -5.32 3.82 -4.24
C HIS A 136 -6.05 4.98 -4.92
N VAL A 137 -5.59 5.40 -6.08
CA VAL A 137 -6.19 6.46 -6.89
C VAL A 137 -5.99 6.18 -8.36
N ALA A 138 -6.98 6.49 -9.19
CA ALA A 138 -6.88 6.32 -10.63
C ALA A 138 -5.78 7.24 -11.21
N PHE A 139 -5.01 6.72 -12.18
CA PHE A 139 -3.85 7.40 -12.73
C PHE A 139 -4.22 8.72 -13.43
N ASP A 140 -5.34 8.72 -14.15
CA ASP A 140 -5.93 9.89 -14.81
C ASP A 140 -6.27 11.02 -13.82
N LYS A 141 -6.90 10.69 -12.69
CA LYS A 141 -7.15 11.65 -11.61
C LYS A 141 -5.84 12.28 -11.13
N VAL A 142 -4.79 11.50 -10.95
CA VAL A 142 -3.49 12.06 -10.53
C VAL A 142 -2.91 12.99 -11.60
N ILE A 143 -2.99 12.64 -12.89
CA ILE A 143 -2.56 13.54 -13.98
C ILE A 143 -3.31 14.88 -13.89
N ASP A 144 -4.64 14.84 -13.79
CA ASP A 144 -5.48 16.03 -13.84
C ASP A 144 -5.25 16.94 -12.63
N TYR A 145 -5.26 16.36 -11.43
CA TYR A 145 -5.23 17.15 -10.19
C TYR A 145 -3.82 17.53 -9.75
N VAL A 146 -2.82 16.67 -9.95
CA VAL A 146 -1.45 16.91 -9.47
C VAL A 146 -0.56 17.52 -10.56
N PHE A 147 -0.77 17.11 -11.81
CA PHE A 147 0.07 17.50 -12.94
C PHE A 147 -0.63 18.45 -13.92
N ALA A 148 -1.86 18.88 -13.63
CA ALA A 148 -2.65 19.78 -14.48
C ALA A 148 -2.75 19.31 -15.95
N GLY A 149 -2.84 18.00 -16.17
CA GLY A 149 -2.91 17.40 -17.51
C GLY A 149 -1.56 17.02 -18.12
N ASP A 150 -0.42 17.32 -17.49
CA ASP A 150 0.90 16.95 -18.02
C ASP A 150 1.22 15.46 -17.81
N GLU A 151 0.78 14.64 -18.76
CA GLU A 151 0.94 13.19 -18.73
C GLU A 151 2.41 12.74 -18.77
N LEU A 152 3.28 13.44 -19.51
CA LEU A 152 4.69 13.03 -19.65
C LEU A 152 5.40 13.18 -18.30
N THR A 153 5.27 14.36 -17.67
CA THR A 153 5.83 14.60 -16.34
C THR A 153 5.22 13.65 -15.31
N ALA A 154 3.90 13.40 -15.36
CA ALA A 154 3.23 12.48 -14.45
C ALA A 154 3.85 11.07 -14.52
N ARG A 155 3.98 10.51 -15.73
CA ARG A 155 4.59 9.19 -15.95
C ARG A 155 6.01 9.11 -15.39
N GLU A 156 6.86 10.09 -15.72
CA GLU A 156 8.25 10.11 -15.22
C GLU A 156 8.32 10.12 -13.69
N LYS A 157 7.48 10.90 -13.00
CA LYS A 157 7.52 10.99 -11.52
C LYS A 157 6.91 9.76 -10.85
N ILE A 158 5.85 9.21 -11.43
CA ILE A 158 5.19 7.99 -10.91
C ILE A 158 6.10 6.77 -11.10
N GLU A 159 6.75 6.64 -12.26
CA GLU A 159 7.75 5.58 -12.50
C GLU A 159 8.90 5.68 -11.50
N MET A 160 9.41 6.88 -11.25
CA MET A 160 10.48 7.11 -10.26
C MET A 160 10.08 6.63 -8.85
N LEU A 161 8.84 6.86 -8.41
CA LEU A 161 8.35 6.38 -7.13
C LEU A 161 8.11 4.87 -7.12
N ALA A 162 7.66 4.31 -8.24
CA ALA A 162 7.47 2.87 -8.39
C ALA A 162 8.81 2.12 -8.36
N GLU A 163 9.86 2.65 -9.00
CA GLU A 163 11.23 2.10 -8.95
C GLU A 163 11.83 2.09 -7.54
N LYS A 164 11.36 3.00 -6.67
CA LYS A 164 11.74 3.05 -5.25
C LYS A 164 10.84 2.22 -4.34
N ASN A 165 9.91 1.45 -4.90
CA ASN A 165 8.90 0.69 -4.16
C ASN A 165 8.10 1.54 -3.16
N VAL A 166 7.91 2.84 -3.44
CA VAL A 166 7.02 3.67 -2.61
C VAL A 166 5.56 3.39 -2.98
N ILE A 167 5.32 3.26 -4.29
CA ILE A 167 4.00 3.03 -4.87
C ILE A 167 4.05 1.86 -5.85
N HIS A 168 2.88 1.39 -6.25
CA HIS A 168 2.70 0.50 -7.38
C HIS A 168 1.72 1.10 -8.39
N THR A 169 1.99 0.87 -9.67
CA THR A 169 1.04 1.10 -10.76
C THR A 169 0.51 -0.24 -11.25
N ARG A 170 -0.79 -0.47 -11.11
CA ARG A 170 -1.43 -1.76 -11.47
C ARG A 170 -2.84 -1.53 -12.00
N LEU A 171 -3.29 -2.43 -12.87
CA LEU A 171 -4.71 -2.52 -13.22
C LEU A 171 -5.50 -2.96 -11.98
N TRP A 172 -6.68 -2.39 -11.80
CA TRP A 172 -7.55 -2.79 -10.70
C TRP A 172 -7.94 -4.26 -10.82
N THR A 173 -7.81 -5.00 -9.72
CA THR A 173 -8.35 -6.36 -9.61
C THR A 173 -8.95 -6.53 -8.22
N GLN A 174 -9.98 -7.38 -8.09
CA GLN A 174 -10.67 -7.62 -6.81
C GLN A 174 -9.74 -8.05 -5.66
N GLY A 175 -8.57 -8.61 -5.96
CA GLY A 175 -7.57 -9.06 -4.98
C GLY A 175 -6.62 -7.99 -4.43
N LEU A 176 -6.72 -6.73 -4.87
CA LEU A 176 -5.82 -5.63 -4.48
C LEU A 176 -6.44 -4.67 -3.44
N LYS A 177 -7.61 -5.01 -2.88
CA LYS A 177 -8.32 -4.17 -1.91
C LYS A 177 -7.54 -4.06 -0.60
N TYR A 178 -7.14 -2.85 -0.23
CA TYR A 178 -6.46 -2.57 1.04
C TYR A 178 -7.42 -2.35 2.22
N MET A 179 -8.67 -1.92 1.97
CA MET A 179 -9.81 -1.80 2.92
C MET A 179 -11.11 -1.44 2.15
N ASP A 180 -12.26 -1.35 2.84
CA ASP A 180 -13.65 -1.15 2.35
C ASP A 180 -13.84 -0.10 1.22
N VAL A 181 -13.61 -0.52 -0.02
CA VAL A 181 -13.98 0.24 -1.21
C VAL A 181 -15.13 -0.50 -1.86
N ALA A 182 -16.23 0.22 -2.11
CA ALA A 182 -17.42 -0.30 -2.74
C ALA A 182 -17.07 -1.11 -3.99
N ASP A 183 -17.78 -2.22 -4.21
CA ASP A 183 -17.53 -3.25 -5.24
C ASP A 183 -17.62 -2.80 -6.71
N ARG A 184 -17.52 -1.51 -7.00
CA ARG A 184 -17.71 -0.97 -8.34
C ARG A 184 -16.61 0.01 -8.71
N GLN A 185 -15.68 -0.47 -9.53
CA GLN A 185 -15.30 0.25 -10.74
C GLN A 185 -14.90 -0.80 -11.81
N GLU A 186 -15.76 -0.93 -12.81
CA GLU A 186 -15.54 -1.68 -14.06
C GLU A 186 -14.65 -0.87 -15.01
N ASP A 187 -13.50 -0.41 -14.52
CA ASP A 187 -12.67 0.48 -15.31
C ASP A 187 -11.29 -0.16 -15.48
N ASP A 188 -10.92 -0.41 -16.74
CA ASP A 188 -9.61 -0.94 -17.18
C ASP A 188 -8.48 0.10 -16.94
N SER A 189 -8.70 1.07 -16.06
CA SER A 189 -7.78 2.14 -15.79
C SER A 189 -6.63 1.68 -14.90
N LEU A 190 -5.47 2.28 -15.15
CA LEU A 190 -4.28 2.09 -14.33
C LEU A 190 -4.50 2.81 -13.00
N PHE A 191 -4.22 2.14 -11.88
CA PHE A 191 -4.28 2.73 -10.55
C PHE A 191 -2.89 2.91 -10.00
N ILE A 192 -2.73 3.99 -9.23
CA ILE A 192 -1.56 4.27 -8.40
C ILE A 192 -1.93 3.91 -6.96
N MET A 193 -1.10 3.12 -6.30
CA MET A 193 -1.41 2.53 -5.01
C MET A 193 -0.19 2.60 -4.08
N ALA A 194 -0.40 2.62 -2.77
CA ALA A 194 0.69 2.33 -1.84
C ALA A 194 1.30 0.93 -2.14
N ALA A 195 2.60 0.77 -1.89
CA ALA A 195 3.29 -0.47 -2.20
C ALA A 195 2.71 -1.68 -1.43
N ASP A 196 2.28 -1.46 -0.20
CA ASP A 196 1.56 -2.43 0.64
C ASP A 196 0.76 -1.68 1.74
N PRO A 197 -0.02 -2.39 2.57
CA PRO A 197 -0.82 -1.79 3.64
C PRO A 197 0.01 -1.02 4.68
N ALA A 198 1.24 -1.46 4.98
CA ALA A 198 2.08 -0.82 5.98
C ALA A 198 2.69 0.48 5.42
N HIS A 199 3.00 0.52 4.12
CA HIS A 199 3.33 1.76 3.41
C HIS A 199 2.16 2.73 3.41
N TYR A 200 0.93 2.24 3.21
CA TYR A 200 -0.26 3.09 3.31
C TYR A 200 -0.43 3.68 4.72
N ALA A 201 -0.30 2.86 5.76
CA ALA A 201 -0.34 3.32 7.15
C ALA A 201 0.76 4.36 7.45
N ALA A 202 1.98 4.12 6.97
CA ALA A 202 3.09 5.07 7.09
C ALA A 202 2.83 6.38 6.33
N MET A 203 2.27 6.32 5.12
CA MET A 203 1.86 7.52 4.38
C MET A 203 0.83 8.35 5.16
N LYS A 204 -0.15 7.70 5.80
CA LYS A 204 -1.12 8.37 6.69
C LYS A 204 -0.46 9.04 7.90
N GLU A 205 0.58 8.45 8.48
CA GLU A 205 1.33 9.06 9.59
C GLU A 205 2.14 10.30 9.11
N LEU A 206 2.73 10.20 7.92
CA LEU A 206 3.55 11.25 7.34
C LEU A 206 2.73 12.43 6.81
N TYR A 207 1.57 12.17 6.20
CA TYR A 207 0.77 13.16 5.47
C TYR A 207 0.20 14.32 6.31
N PRO A 208 -0.11 14.16 7.61
CA PRO A 208 -0.47 15.31 8.45
C PRO A 208 0.75 16.12 8.91
N ALA A 209 1.84 15.44 9.30
CA ALA A 209 2.97 16.05 10.02
C ALA A 209 4.06 16.63 9.11
N TRP A 210 4.34 15.99 7.98
CA TRP A 210 5.33 16.45 7.02
C TRP A 210 4.91 17.77 6.38
N PHE A 211 3.64 17.90 6.03
CA PHE A 211 3.15 18.98 5.18
C PHE A 211 2.87 20.30 5.92
N ALA A 212 2.72 20.26 7.25
CA ALA A 212 2.82 21.45 8.09
C ALA A 212 4.21 22.15 7.97
N THR A 213 5.27 21.38 7.67
CA THR A 213 6.65 21.89 7.58
C THR A 213 6.99 22.43 6.17
N VAL A 214 6.38 21.85 5.13
CA VAL A 214 6.53 22.31 3.72
C VAL A 214 5.76 23.61 3.45
N GLN A 215 4.57 23.79 4.05
CA GLN A 215 3.82 25.05 3.96
C GLN A 215 4.58 26.24 4.55
N LEU A 216 5.29 26.03 5.66
CA LEU A 216 6.11 27.07 6.31
C LEU A 216 7.35 27.46 5.48
N THR A 217 7.87 26.55 4.66
CA THR A 217 9.10 26.75 3.88
C THR A 217 8.86 27.22 2.44
N THR A 218 7.70 26.90 1.84
CA THR A 218 7.39 27.23 0.44
C THR A 218 6.36 28.36 0.28
N GLY A 219 5.67 28.76 1.34
CA GLY A 219 4.64 29.82 1.30
C GLY A 219 3.39 29.46 0.48
N LYS A 220 3.30 28.24 -0.07
CA LYS A 220 2.11 27.73 -0.75
C LYS A 220 1.12 27.24 0.28
N LYS A 221 -0.09 27.80 0.30
CA LYS A 221 -1.21 27.32 1.12
C LYS A 221 -1.58 25.90 0.67
N LYS A 222 -2.13 25.12 1.60
CA LYS A 222 -2.80 23.84 1.34
C LYS A 222 -3.62 23.96 0.05
N ASN A 223 -3.21 23.27 -1.01
CA ASN A 223 -4.12 23.06 -2.11
C ASN A 223 -5.23 22.18 -1.55
N GLU A 224 -6.43 22.75 -1.42
CA GLU A 224 -7.64 22.00 -1.11
C GLU A 224 -7.99 21.15 -2.34
N TYR A 225 -7.25 20.07 -2.54
CA TYR A 225 -7.67 19.02 -3.46
C TYR A 225 -8.88 18.35 -2.83
N ARG A 226 -10.08 18.68 -3.32
CA ARG A 226 -11.29 17.95 -3.01
C ARG A 226 -11.41 16.80 -4.01
N TRP A 227 -11.30 15.58 -3.50
CA TRP A 227 -11.42 14.34 -4.25
C TRP A 227 -12.87 13.86 -4.09
N ASP A 228 -13.74 14.37 -4.95
CA ASP A 228 -15.18 14.02 -4.99
C ASP A 228 -15.41 12.66 -5.70
#